data_AF-A0A924TPK6-F1
#
_entry.id   AF-A0A924TPK6-F1
#
_cell.length_a   1.000
_cell.length_b   1.000
_cell.length_c   1.000
_cell.angle_alpha   90.00
_cell.angle_beta   90.00
_cell.angle_gamma   90.00
#
_symmetry.space_group_name_H-M   'P 1'
#
loop_
_entity.id
_entity.type
_entity.pdbx_description
1 polymer ?
#
loop_
_entity_poly.entity_id
_entity_poly.type
_entity_poly.pdbx_seq_one_letter_code
_entity_poly.pdbx_strand_id
1 'polypeptide(L)' 'MTYITKPSLRHPSLTRNNVGFTRRDYEGKVSTLCAGCGHDSISAAIVMACWSLDIAPHRVAKLSGIGCSSKTPDYFLG' A
#
# COMPACT_ATOMS: atom_id res chain seq x y z
N MET A 1 16.72 0.47 4.82
CA MET A 1 15.89 -0.58 5.43
C MET A 1 15.62 -0.18 6.86
N THR A 2 14.42 0.33 7.14
CA THR A 2 14.04 0.67 8.51
C THR A 2 13.87 -0.64 9.27
N TYR A 3 14.55 -0.80 10.41
CA TYR A 3 14.43 -2.01 11.25
C TYR A 3 13.03 -2.15 11.88
N ILE A 4 12.24 -1.08 11.84
CA ILE A 4 10.88 -1.04 12.36
C ILE A 4 9.94 -1.71 11.35
N THR A 5 9.44 -2.89 11.69
CA THR A 5 8.34 -3.52 10.97
C THR A 5 7.06 -2.73 11.16
N LYS A 6 6.25 -2.65 10.09
CA LYS A 6 4.94 -2.01 10.18
C LYS A 6 4.08 -2.79 11.18
N PRO A 7 3.54 -2.17 12.24
CA PRO A 7 2.75 -2.89 13.23
C PRO A 7 1.55 -3.58 12.60
N SER A 8 1.21 -4.79 13.05
CA SER A 8 -0.02 -5.47 12.65
C SER A 8 -1.14 -5.09 13.63
N LEU A 9 -1.84 -3.99 13.34
CA LEU A 9 -3.02 -3.58 14.11
C LEU A 9 -4.26 -3.85 13.26
N ARG A 10 -5.07 -4.84 13.68
CA ARG A 10 -6.38 -5.13 13.11
C ARG A 10 -7.44 -4.80 14.15
N HIS A 11 -8.29 -3.81 13.86
CA HIS A 11 -9.43 -3.50 14.71
C HIS A 11 -10.68 -4.22 14.16
N PRO A 12 -11.49 -4.90 15.00
CA PRO A 12 -12.64 -5.68 14.54
C PRO A 12 -13.68 -4.89 13.74
N SER A 13 -13.82 -3.58 14.01
CA SER A 13 -14.79 -2.71 13.33
C SER A 13 -14.28 -2.09 12.02
N LEU A 14 -13.10 -2.48 11.52
CA LEU A 14 -12.59 -1.93 10.27
C LEU A 14 -13.50 -2.32 9.09
N THR A 15 -13.89 -1.33 8.30
CA THR A 15 -14.66 -1.53 7.08
C THR A 15 -13.89 -2.41 6.10
N ARG A 16 -14.59 -3.42 5.59
CA ARG A 16 -14.12 -4.30 4.52
C ARG A 16 -14.83 -3.94 3.23
N ASN A 17 -14.15 -4.14 2.11
CA ASN A 17 -14.75 -4.02 0.79
C ASN A 17 -15.43 -5.34 0.37
N ASN A 18 -16.00 -5.43 -0.83
CA ASN A 18 -16.78 -6.59 -1.27
C ASN A 18 -15.94 -7.86 -1.42
N VAL A 19 -14.63 -7.71 -1.64
CA VAL A 19 -13.67 -8.83 -1.65
C VAL A 19 -13.13 -9.20 -0.26
N GLY A 20 -13.68 -8.60 0.80
CA GLY A 20 -13.43 -8.98 2.20
C GLY A 20 -12.15 -8.41 2.81
N PHE A 21 -11.48 -7.48 2.13
CA PHE A 21 -10.22 -6.87 2.55
C PHE A 21 -10.46 -5.48 3.17
N THR A 22 -9.67 -5.13 4.18
CA THR A 22 -9.62 -3.78 4.75
C THR A 22 -8.64 -2.91 3.98
N ARG A 23 -8.75 -1.58 4.09
CA ARG A 23 -7.78 -0.65 3.47
C ARG A 23 -6.33 -0.97 3.86
N ARG A 24 -6.11 -1.47 5.07
CA ARG A 24 -4.77 -1.83 5.56
C ARG A 24 -4.17 -3.03 4.85
N ASP A 25 -5.00 -3.96 4.37
CA ASP A 25 -4.56 -5.12 3.58
C ASP A 25 -4.07 -4.72 2.16
N TYR A 26 -4.27 -3.46 1.77
CA TYR A 26 -3.77 -2.89 0.52
C TYR A 26 -2.47 -2.10 0.73
N GLU A 27 -2.03 -1.85 1.96
CA GLU A 27 -0.82 -1.07 2.22
C GLU A 27 0.43 -1.94 2.19
N GLY A 28 1.54 -1.42 1.65
CA GLY A 28 2.82 -2.11 1.67
C GLY A 28 3.68 -1.82 2.91
N LYS A 29 4.98 -2.03 2.75
CA LYS A 29 6.00 -1.81 3.79
C LYS A 29 6.13 -0.32 4.15
N VAL A 30 6.82 -0.04 5.27
CA VAL A 30 7.19 1.34 5.63
C VAL A 30 8.07 1.93 4.53
N SER A 31 7.72 3.13 4.06
CA SER A 31 8.45 3.82 3.01
C SER A 31 9.89 4.09 3.44
N THR A 32 10.82 3.94 2.49
CA THR A 32 12.22 4.34 2.66
C THR A 32 12.54 5.65 1.93
N LEU A 33 11.50 6.34 1.45
CA LEU A 33 11.63 7.62 0.78
C LEU A 33 11.78 8.75 1.80
N CYS A 34 12.14 9.94 1.31
CA CYS A 34 12.31 11.11 2.15
C CYS A 34 11.02 11.44 2.91
N ALA A 35 11.13 11.99 4.12
CA ALA A 35 9.97 12.47 4.85
C ALA A 35 9.22 13.53 4.03
N GLY A 36 7.91 13.36 3.84
CA GLY A 36 7.10 14.24 3.00
C GLY A 36 7.24 14.00 1.49
N CYS A 37 7.78 12.85 1.06
CA CYS A 37 7.90 12.53 -0.35
C CYS A 37 6.52 12.38 -1.02
N GLY A 38 6.32 13.01 -2.19
CA GLY A 38 5.08 12.88 -2.96
C GLY A 38 4.78 11.46 -3.47
N HIS A 39 5.76 10.56 -3.53
CA HIS A 39 5.50 9.16 -3.89
C HIS A 39 4.70 8.43 -2.81
N ASP A 40 4.75 8.87 -1.55
CA ASP A 40 3.94 8.29 -0.48
C ASP A 40 2.46 8.68 -0.64
N SER A 41 2.18 9.91 -1.09
CA SER A 41 0.80 10.32 -1.39
C SER A 41 0.25 9.60 -2.62
N ILE A 42 1.06 9.37 -3.64
CA ILE A 42 0.69 8.54 -4.81
C ILE A 42 0.40 7.10 -4.36
N SER A 43 1.26 6.52 -3.51
CA SER A 43 1.05 5.16 -2.98
C SER A 43 -0.28 5.07 -2.22
N ALA A 44 -0.56 6.05 -1.36
CA ALA A 44 -1.83 6.12 -0.61
C ALA A 44 -3.05 6.24 -1.55
N ALA A 45 -2.94 7.01 -2.64
CA ALA A 45 -3.99 7.13 -3.64
C ALA A 45 -4.26 5.80 -4.35
N ILE A 46 -3.21 5.06 -4.72
CA ILE A 46 -3.34 3.73 -5.34
C ILE A 46 -4.02 2.74 -4.37
N VAL A 47 -3.61 2.73 -3.10
CA VAL A 47 -4.26 1.93 -2.04
C VAL A 47 -5.75 2.23 -1.95
N MET A 48 -6.12 3.50 -1.90
CA MET A 48 -7.51 3.94 -1.84
C MET A 48 -8.31 3.49 -3.07
N ALA A 49 -7.74 3.67 -4.27
CA ALA A 49 -8.40 3.31 -5.52
C ALA A 49 -8.65 1.80 -5.60
N CYS A 50 -7.64 0.97 -5.36
CA CYS A 50 -7.77 -0.48 -5.43
C CYS A 50 -8.73 -1.03 -4.36
N TRP A 51 -8.74 -0.45 -3.15
CA TRP A 51 -9.68 -0.84 -2.10
C TRP A 51 -11.12 -0.50 -2.48
N SER A 52 -11.34 0.71 -3.01
CA SER A 52 -12.68 1.21 -3.40
C SER A 52 -13.25 0.50 -4.62
N LEU A 53 -12.38 -0.02 -5.50
CA LEU A 53 -12.76 -0.77 -6.70
C LEU A 53 -12.83 -2.28 -6.49
N ASP A 54 -12.78 -2.76 -5.24
CA ASP A 54 -12.84 -4.19 -4.90
C ASP A 54 -11.76 -5.05 -5.62
N ILE A 55 -10.61 -4.47 -5.93
CA ILE A 55 -9.54 -5.18 -6.65
C ILE A 55 -8.78 -6.06 -5.67
N ALA A 56 -8.73 -7.36 -5.89
CA ALA A 56 -7.94 -8.26 -5.04
C ALA A 56 -6.42 -7.97 -5.21
N PRO A 57 -5.67 -7.63 -4.14
CA PRO A 57 -4.27 -7.21 -4.25
C PRO A 57 -3.35 -8.21 -4.95
N HIS A 58 -3.55 -9.51 -4.69
CA HIS A 58 -2.76 -10.60 -5.27
C HIS A 58 -2.99 -10.82 -6.79
N ARG A 59 -3.94 -10.08 -7.40
CA ARG A 59 -4.22 -10.12 -8.84
C ARG A 59 -3.61 -8.95 -9.61
N VAL A 60 -2.88 -8.05 -8.93
CA VAL A 60 -2.29 -6.86 -9.56
C VAL A 60 -0.79 -7.04 -9.74
N ALA A 61 -0.34 -6.91 -11.00
CA ALA A 61 1.08 -6.82 -11.31
C ALA A 61 1.56 -5.37 -11.13
N LYS A 62 2.68 -5.19 -10.41
CA LYS A 62 3.31 -3.89 -10.19
C LYS A 62 4.63 -3.86 -10.94
N LEU A 63 4.74 -2.98 -11.93
CA LEU A 63 5.92 -2.84 -12.77
C LEU A 63 6.48 -1.43 -12.59
N SER A 64 7.80 -1.30 -12.61
CA SER A 64 8.48 -0.03 -12.43
C SER A 64 9.84 0.00 -13.14
N GLY A 65 10.30 1.21 -13.49
CA GLY A 65 11.65 1.48 -14.01
C GLY A 65 12.71 1.66 -12.93
N ILE A 66 13.62 2.63 -13.11
CA ILE A 66 14.70 2.97 -12.18
C ILE A 66 14.57 4.42 -11.69
N GLY A 67 14.63 4.61 -10.38
CA GLY A 67 14.49 5.93 -9.73
C GLY A 67 13.90 5.84 -8.32
N CYS A 68 13.69 6.99 -7.67
CA CYS A 68 13.04 7.06 -6.36
C CYS A 68 11.59 6.55 -6.41
N SER A 69 10.86 6.93 -7.47
CA SER A 69 9.52 6.42 -7.79
C SER A 69 9.51 4.90 -7.96
N SER A 70 10.66 4.32 -8.30
CA SER A 70 10.71 2.90 -8.62
C SER A 70 10.67 1.96 -7.44
N LYS A 71 10.76 2.51 -6.22
CA LYS A 71 10.52 1.78 -4.99
C LYS A 71 9.05 1.76 -4.59
N THR A 72 8.20 2.59 -5.20
CA THR A 72 6.77 2.69 -4.88
C THR A 72 6.05 1.34 -4.90
N PRO A 73 6.35 0.36 -5.79
CA PRO A 73 5.75 -0.97 -5.73
C PRO A 73 5.89 -1.72 -4.39
N ASP A 74 6.87 -1.39 -3.55
CA ASP A 74 7.05 -1.96 -2.21
C ASP A 74 6.07 -1.39 -1.16
N TYR A 75 5.41 -0.28 -1.47
CA TYR A 75 4.64 0.53 -0.51
C TYR A 75 3.12 0.45 -0.69
N PHE A 76 2.64 -0.26 -1.72
CA PHE A 76 1.22 -0.53 -1.96
C PHE A 76 0.99 -1.97 -2.45
N LEU A 77 -0.21 -2.49 -2.19
CA LEU A 77 -0.70 -3.84 -2.52
C LEU A 77 0.34 -4.91 -2.14
N GLY A 78 0.69 -4.98 -0.86
CA GLY A 78 1.79 -5.80 -0.33
C GLY A 78 1.35 -6.82 0.70
#